data_AF-A0A6G3CS24-F1
#
_entry.id   AF-A0A6G3CS24-F1
#
_cell.length_a   1.000
_cell.length_b   1.000
_cell.length_c   1.000
_cell.angle_alpha   90.00
_cell.angle_beta   90.00
_cell.angle_gamma   90.00
#
_symmetry.space_group_name_H-M   'P 1'
#
loop_
_entity.id
_entity.type
_entity.pdbx_description
1 polymer ?
#
loop_
_entity_poly.entity_id
_entity_poly.type
_entity_poly.pdbx_seq_one_letter_code
_entity_poly.pdbx_strand_id
1 'polypeptide(L)'
;MTPLTTSAFNLPDRLSPKADPALIAEDEQHFAAIAHCLEQSIAELTDRLAAERRAPGGASRAAMDRDVEIHRLTARLRTLRRFGLDLCLGRMVPADGSGPLYVGRLGLTDSTGRRLLVDWRSPAAEPFFGATHGDPMGLVSRRRYRWTGGRVGDYWDEVFAPEGLAGHAALDDRSAFIASLGSARSARMRDVLGT
;
A
#
# COMPACT_ATOMS: atom_id res chain seq x y z
N MET A 1 22.36 17.87 9.62
CA MET A 1 20.96 18.34 9.53
C MET A 1 20.20 17.34 8.68
N THR A 2 19.51 16.40 9.32
CA THR A 2 18.62 15.45 8.62
C THR A 2 17.49 16.28 7.99
N PRO A 3 17.19 16.15 6.69
CA PRO A 3 16.03 16.83 6.14
C PRO A 3 14.80 16.38 6.95
N LEU A 4 13.96 17.34 7.34
CA LEU A 4 12.69 17.06 7.99
C LEU A 4 11.80 16.37 6.95
N THR A 5 11.94 15.04 6.81
CA THR A 5 11.03 14.23 6.04
C THR A 5 9.68 14.38 6.72
N THR A 6 8.77 15.12 6.08
CA THR A 6 7.43 15.29 6.61
C THR A 6 6.78 13.92 6.64
N SER A 7 6.35 13.48 7.83
CA SER A 7 5.67 12.21 8.05
C SER A 7 4.57 11.97 7.03
N ALA A 8 4.46 10.72 6.55
CA ALA A 8 3.36 10.29 5.70
C ALA A 8 2.03 10.25 6.46
N PHE A 9 2.08 10.20 7.80
CA PHE A 9 0.91 10.17 8.67
C PHE A 9 0.57 11.59 9.16
N ASN A 10 -0.70 11.96 9.04
CA ASN A 10 -1.25 13.21 9.58
C ASN A 10 -2.57 12.89 10.28
N LEU A 11 -2.42 12.24 11.44
CA LEU A 11 -3.53 11.79 12.24
C LEU A 11 -4.09 12.96 13.07
N PRO A 12 -5.42 13.14 13.14
CA PRO A 12 -6.02 14.13 14.03
C PRO A 12 -5.74 13.79 15.51
N ASP A 13 -5.78 14.78 16.40
CA ASP A 13 -5.44 14.61 17.83
C ASP A 13 -6.15 13.44 18.52
N ARG A 14 -7.41 13.20 18.18
CA ARG A 14 -8.21 12.06 18.68
C ARG A 14 -7.63 10.68 18.35
N LEU A 15 -6.76 10.61 17.34
CA LEU A 15 -6.05 9.41 16.88
C LEU A 15 -4.54 9.48 17.19
N SER A 16 -4.10 10.43 18.02
CA SER A 16 -2.67 10.59 18.37
C SER A 16 -1.99 9.33 18.93
N PRO A 17 -2.66 8.41 19.67
CA PRO A 17 -2.01 7.14 20.07
C PRO A 17 -1.60 6.26 18.88
N LYS A 18 -2.26 6.39 17.73
CA LYS A 18 -1.93 5.65 16.51
C LYS A 18 -0.70 6.21 15.79
N ALA A 19 -0.17 7.34 16.25
CA ALA A 19 1.08 7.92 15.76
C ALA A 19 2.33 7.34 16.45
N ASP A 20 2.17 6.36 17.34
CA ASP A 20 3.30 5.70 18.00
C ASP A 20 4.28 5.12 16.94
N PRO A 21 5.58 5.45 17.01
CA PRO A 21 6.58 4.90 16.10
C PRO A 21 6.58 3.37 16.02
N ALA A 22 6.24 2.66 17.10
CA ALA A 22 6.12 1.20 17.10
C ALA A 22 5.02 0.71 16.13
N LEU A 23 4.03 1.55 15.82
CA LEU A 23 2.94 1.23 14.91
C LEU A 23 3.24 1.62 13.46
N ILE A 24 3.93 2.73 13.22
CA ILE A 24 4.02 3.36 11.89
C ILE A 24 5.43 3.45 11.30
N ALA A 25 6.49 3.17 12.06
CA ALA A 25 7.86 3.38 11.57
C ALA A 25 8.20 2.52 10.35
N GLU A 26 7.73 1.28 10.30
CA GLU A 26 7.90 0.41 9.13
C GLU A 26 7.18 0.98 7.90
N ASP A 27 5.94 1.44 8.08
CA ASP A 27 5.16 2.06 7.01
C ASP A 27 5.81 3.36 6.52
N GLU A 28 6.33 4.20 7.41
CA GLU A 28 7.08 5.42 7.07
C GLU A 28 8.33 5.11 6.23
N GLN A 29 9.11 4.10 6.61
CA GLN A 29 10.29 3.69 5.84
C GLN A 29 9.89 3.18 4.46
N HIS A 30 8.81 2.40 4.36
CA HIS A 30 8.32 1.88 3.08
C HIS A 30 7.73 2.98 2.20
N PHE A 31 7.00 3.94 2.79
CA PHE A 31 6.48 5.10 2.08
C PHE A 31 7.61 6.01 1.58
N ALA A 32 8.69 6.18 2.33
CA ALA A 32 9.88 6.89 1.85
C ALA A 32 10.49 6.20 0.62
N ALA A 33 10.57 4.86 0.61
CA ALA A 33 11.04 4.10 -0.54
C ALA A 33 10.09 4.25 -1.76
N ILE A 34 8.78 4.23 -1.54
CA ILE A 34 7.78 4.50 -2.59
C ILE A 34 7.93 5.91 -3.13
N ALA A 35 8.05 6.93 -2.27
CA ALA A 35 8.22 8.33 -2.67
C ALA A 35 9.45 8.49 -3.58
N HIS A 36 10.59 7.93 -3.14
CA HIS A 36 11.82 7.96 -3.93
C HIS A 36 11.67 7.27 -5.29
N CYS A 37 11.07 6.09 -5.32
CA CYS A 37 10.82 5.36 -6.56
C CYS A 37 9.87 6.12 -7.50
N LEU A 38 8.86 6.80 -6.97
CA LEU A 38 7.95 7.63 -7.75
C LEU A 38 8.66 8.86 -8.32
N GLU A 39 9.49 9.53 -7.55
CA GLU A 39 10.31 10.65 -8.02
C GLU A 39 11.20 10.24 -9.19
N GLN A 40 11.93 9.12 -9.05
CA GLN A 40 12.78 8.56 -10.11
C GLN A 40 11.94 8.20 -11.35
N SER A 41 10.85 7.44 -11.16
CA SER A 41 9.98 7.03 -12.26
C SER A 41 9.36 8.22 -13.00
N ILE A 42 8.98 9.27 -12.28
CA ILE A 42 8.42 10.49 -12.87
C ILE A 42 9.48 11.25 -13.65
N ALA A 43 10.70 11.36 -13.13
CA ALA A 43 11.81 12.00 -13.83
C ALA A 43 12.13 11.27 -15.14
N GLU A 44 12.36 9.95 -15.07
CA GLU A 44 12.68 9.12 -16.23
C GLU A 44 11.59 9.17 -17.32
N LEU A 45 10.32 9.05 -16.93
CA LEU A 45 9.21 9.12 -17.88
C LEU A 45 9.05 10.53 -18.46
N THR A 46 9.38 11.58 -17.69
CA THR A 46 9.35 12.96 -18.18
C THR A 46 10.43 13.18 -19.24
N ASP A 47 11.65 12.71 -18.98
CA ASP A 47 12.77 12.81 -19.91
C ASP A 47 12.50 12.03 -21.19
N ARG A 48 11.98 10.80 -21.06
CA ARG A 48 11.58 9.97 -22.20
C ARG A 48 10.47 10.65 -23.02
N LEU A 49 9.44 11.18 -22.37
CA LEU A 49 8.36 11.91 -23.06
C LEU A 49 8.91 13.15 -23.80
N ALA A 50 9.86 13.86 -23.21
CA ALA A 50 10.49 15.02 -23.84
C ALA A 50 11.34 14.62 -25.05
N ALA A 51 12.03 13.47 -24.99
CA ALA A 51 12.78 12.92 -26.11
C ALA A 51 11.84 12.53 -27.27
N GLU A 52 10.76 11.79 -27.00
CA GLU A 52 9.77 11.39 -28.01
C GLU A 52 9.11 12.60 -28.69
N ARG A 53 8.86 13.68 -27.94
CA ARG A 53 8.30 14.93 -28.50
C ARG A 53 9.29 15.71 -29.38
N ARG A 54 10.59 15.55 -29.14
CA ARG A 54 11.66 16.18 -29.94
C ARG A 54 12.06 15.34 -31.15
N ALA A 55 11.72 14.05 -31.16
CA ALA A 55 12.03 13.17 -32.27
C ALA A 55 11.37 13.68 -33.58
N PRO A 56 12.05 13.57 -34.73
CA PRO A 56 11.49 13.99 -36.01
C PRO A 56 10.17 13.27 -36.29
N GLY A 57 9.17 14.01 -36.78
CA GLY A 57 7.82 13.48 -37.00
C GLY A 57 7.74 12.28 -37.94
N GLY A 58 8.74 12.09 -38.82
CA GLY A 58 8.74 11.03 -39.84
C GLY A 58 7.56 11.13 -40.81
N ALA A 59 7.62 10.42 -41.94
CA ALA A 59 6.43 10.17 -42.74
C ALA A 59 5.79 8.85 -42.30
N SER A 60 4.46 8.77 -42.37
CA SER A 60 3.71 7.49 -42.22
C SER A 60 3.78 6.86 -40.81
N ARG A 61 3.84 5.52 -40.74
CA ARG A 61 3.72 4.68 -39.53
C ARG A 61 4.57 5.11 -38.33
N ALA A 62 5.78 5.64 -38.58
CA ALA A 62 6.65 6.14 -37.51
C ALA A 62 6.03 7.32 -36.74
N ALA A 63 5.27 8.19 -37.41
CA ALA A 63 4.54 9.28 -36.77
C ALA A 63 3.45 8.75 -35.83
N MET A 64 2.72 7.72 -36.28
CA MET A 64 1.66 7.08 -35.52
C MET A 64 2.21 6.35 -34.29
N ASP A 65 3.29 5.58 -34.44
CA ASP A 65 3.93 4.86 -33.33
C ASP A 65 4.43 5.83 -32.25
N ARG A 66 5.03 6.97 -32.66
CA ARG A 66 5.43 8.06 -31.76
C ARG A 66 4.25 8.66 -31.01
N ASP A 67 3.13 8.93 -31.68
CA ASP A 67 1.95 9.52 -31.03
C ASP A 67 1.31 8.55 -30.02
N VAL A 68 1.28 7.25 -30.32
CA VAL A 68 0.84 6.19 -29.38
C VAL A 68 1.76 6.15 -28.15
N GLU A 69 3.08 6.21 -28.35
CA GLU A 69 4.03 6.20 -27.24
C GLU A 69 3.91 7.47 -26.37
N ILE A 70 3.79 8.65 -26.99
CA ILE A 70 3.53 9.91 -26.28
C ILE A 70 2.26 9.81 -25.45
N HIS A 71 1.18 9.25 -26.00
CA HIS A 71 -0.07 9.06 -25.27
C HIS A 71 0.11 8.12 -24.08
N ARG A 72 0.79 6.98 -24.27
CA ARG A 72 1.09 6.00 -23.21
C ARG A 72 1.91 6.61 -22.07
N LEU A 73 3.00 7.31 -22.39
CA LEU A 73 3.87 7.97 -21.42
C LEU A 73 3.12 9.07 -20.67
N THR A 74 2.35 9.90 -21.38
CA THR A 74 1.53 10.97 -20.78
C THR A 74 0.50 10.40 -19.82
N ALA A 75 -0.20 9.32 -20.19
CA ALA A 75 -1.17 8.66 -19.33
C ALA A 75 -0.52 8.07 -18.07
N ARG A 76 0.66 7.43 -18.20
CA ARG A 76 1.40 6.90 -17.05
C ARG A 76 1.87 8.01 -16.11
N LEU A 77 2.48 9.07 -16.63
CA LEU A 77 2.91 10.24 -15.84
C LEU A 77 1.75 10.89 -15.08
N ARG A 78 0.62 11.11 -15.76
CA ARG A 78 -0.58 11.67 -15.13
C ARG A 78 -1.03 10.81 -13.96
N THR A 79 -0.97 9.49 -14.11
CA THR A 79 -1.39 8.55 -13.06
C THR A 79 -0.46 8.60 -11.86
N LEU A 80 0.87 8.53 -12.07
CA LEU A 80 1.84 8.58 -10.97
C LEU A 80 1.77 9.90 -10.21
N ARG A 81 1.69 11.03 -10.92
CA ARG A 81 1.58 12.37 -10.31
C ARG A 81 0.27 12.58 -9.56
N ARG A 82 -0.84 12.01 -10.05
CA ARG A 82 -2.15 12.15 -9.42
C ARG A 82 -2.20 11.50 -8.04
N PHE A 83 -1.64 10.30 -7.92
CA PHE A 83 -1.80 9.50 -6.71
C PHE A 83 -0.67 9.70 -5.69
N GLY A 84 0.59 9.86 -6.13
CA GLY A 84 1.71 9.91 -5.19
C GLY A 84 1.70 8.71 -4.24
N LEU A 85 1.78 8.96 -2.93
CA LEU A 85 1.73 7.91 -1.90
C LEU A 85 0.34 7.24 -1.76
N ASP A 86 -0.76 7.90 -2.13
CA ASP A 86 -2.12 7.29 -2.21
C ASP A 86 -2.21 6.21 -3.33
N LEU A 87 -1.09 5.90 -4.00
CA LEU A 87 -0.99 4.63 -4.72
C LEU A 87 -1.08 3.42 -3.77
N CYS A 88 -0.59 3.52 -2.53
CA CYS A 88 -0.63 2.43 -1.56
C CYS A 88 -1.99 2.36 -0.86
N LEU A 89 -2.71 1.26 -1.02
CA LEU A 89 -4.04 1.06 -0.41
C LEU A 89 -3.94 0.51 1.02
N GLY A 90 -2.89 -0.27 1.28
CA GLY A 90 -2.71 -1.01 2.52
C GLY A 90 -1.55 -1.98 2.43
N ARG A 91 -1.39 -2.78 3.47
CA ARG A 91 -0.46 -3.91 3.49
C ARG A 91 -1.09 -5.13 4.13
N MET A 92 -0.52 -6.29 3.88
CA MET A 92 -0.89 -7.55 4.51
C MET A 92 0.37 -8.29 4.96
N VAL A 93 0.24 -9.03 6.05
CA VAL A 93 1.32 -9.84 6.63
C VAL A 93 0.96 -11.31 6.42
N PRO A 94 1.69 -12.03 5.54
CA PRO A 94 1.48 -13.47 5.36
C PRO A 94 1.90 -14.28 6.59
N ALA A 95 1.28 -15.44 6.78
CA ALA A 95 1.59 -16.36 7.89
C ALA A 95 2.83 -17.24 7.65
N ASP A 96 3.38 -17.24 6.44
CA ASP A 96 4.57 -18.01 6.08
C ASP A 96 5.89 -17.39 6.57
N GLY A 97 5.82 -16.27 7.30
CA GLY A 97 6.97 -15.55 7.84
C GLY A 97 7.66 -14.63 6.82
N SER A 98 7.12 -14.50 5.61
CA SER A 98 7.57 -13.49 4.67
C SER A 98 7.23 -12.08 5.17
N GLY A 99 8.01 -11.09 4.72
CA GLY A 99 7.78 -9.69 5.06
C GLY A 99 6.43 -9.17 4.52
N PRO A 100 5.96 -8.01 5.03
CA PRO A 100 4.69 -7.46 4.61
C PRO A 100 4.63 -7.16 3.11
N LEU A 101 3.48 -7.44 2.52
CA LEU A 101 3.17 -7.14 1.14
C LEU A 101 2.28 -5.90 1.08
N TYR A 102 2.78 -4.84 0.45
CA TYR A 102 2.01 -3.61 0.25
C TYR A 102 1.21 -3.71 -1.05
N VAL A 103 -0.07 -3.41 -0.97
CA VAL A 103 -1.01 -3.44 -2.10
C VAL A 103 -1.23 -2.03 -2.60
N GLY A 104 -1.15 -1.85 -3.91
CA GLY A 104 -1.32 -0.56 -4.56
C GLY A 104 -2.31 -0.55 -5.70
N ARG A 105 -2.77 0.65 -6.08
CA ARG A 105 -3.60 0.90 -7.26
C ARG A 105 -2.94 0.44 -8.57
N LEU A 106 -1.61 0.35 -8.54
CA LEU A 106 -0.70 -0.08 -9.60
C LEU A 106 0.48 -0.81 -8.95
N GLY A 107 1.07 -1.74 -9.68
CA GLY A 107 2.38 -2.29 -9.33
C GLY A 107 3.49 -1.23 -9.38
N LEU A 108 4.42 -1.29 -8.43
CA LEU A 108 5.60 -0.44 -8.36
C LEU A 108 6.82 -1.29 -7.96
N THR A 109 7.89 -1.15 -8.72
CA THR A 109 9.17 -1.83 -8.51
C THR A 109 10.25 -0.77 -8.59
N ASP A 110 11.18 -0.78 -7.64
CA ASP A 110 12.30 0.17 -7.67
C ASP A 110 13.38 -0.25 -8.67
N SER A 111 14.39 0.62 -8.84
CA SER A 111 15.50 0.41 -9.77
C SER A 111 16.35 -0.83 -9.47
N THR A 112 16.27 -1.37 -8.24
CA THR A 112 16.96 -2.60 -7.85
C THR A 112 16.17 -3.87 -8.18
N GLY A 113 14.93 -3.73 -8.67
CA GLY A 113 14.03 -4.85 -8.92
C GLY A 113 13.21 -5.25 -7.68
N ARG A 114 13.34 -4.55 -6.55
CA ARG A 114 12.52 -4.81 -5.36
C ARG A 114 11.10 -4.30 -5.60
N ARG A 115 10.13 -5.19 -5.42
CA ARG A 115 8.70 -4.86 -5.51
C ARG A 115 8.29 -4.04 -4.29
N LEU A 116 7.86 -2.82 -4.51
CA LEU A 116 7.34 -1.93 -3.46
C LEU A 116 5.82 -2.01 -3.34
N LEU A 117 5.10 -2.20 -4.45
CA LEU A 117 3.66 -2.36 -4.47
C LEU A 117 3.24 -3.52 -5.37
N VAL A 118 2.33 -4.35 -4.88
CA VAL A 118 1.59 -5.36 -5.63
C VAL A 118 0.35 -4.69 -6.24
N ASP A 119 0.09 -4.91 -7.53
CA ASP A 119 -1.13 -4.39 -8.17
C ASP A 119 -2.36 -5.10 -7.58
N TRP A 120 -3.35 -4.32 -7.14
CA TRP A 120 -4.58 -4.84 -6.56
C TRP A 120 -5.37 -5.80 -7.46
N ARG A 121 -5.15 -5.75 -8.77
CA ARG A 121 -5.79 -6.66 -9.73
C ARG A 121 -5.08 -8.00 -9.86
N SER A 122 -3.89 -8.13 -9.29
CA SER A 122 -3.13 -9.38 -9.36
C SER A 122 -3.68 -10.42 -8.37
N PRO A 123 -3.61 -11.73 -8.69
CA PRO A 123 -4.00 -12.78 -7.75
C PRO A 123 -3.24 -12.70 -6.41
N ALA A 124 -2.00 -12.22 -6.44
CA ALA A 124 -1.20 -12.02 -5.24
C ALA A 124 -1.79 -10.98 -4.27
N ALA A 125 -2.71 -10.12 -4.71
CA ALA A 125 -3.42 -9.15 -3.86
C ALA A 125 -4.78 -9.67 -3.37
N GLU A 126 -5.23 -10.85 -3.82
CA GLU A 126 -6.54 -11.40 -3.47
C GLU A 126 -6.77 -11.49 -1.94
N PRO A 127 -5.82 -11.98 -1.12
CA PRO A 127 -6.03 -12.08 0.33
C PRO A 127 -6.31 -10.72 0.99
N PHE A 128 -5.78 -9.63 0.44
CA PHE A 128 -6.02 -8.29 0.98
C PHE A 128 -7.50 -7.89 0.94
N PHE A 129 -8.27 -8.42 -0.01
CA PHE A 129 -9.69 -8.14 -0.16
C PHE A 129 -10.57 -9.30 0.32
N GLY A 130 -10.18 -10.53 -0.01
CA GLY A 130 -10.97 -11.73 0.22
C GLY A 130 -10.87 -12.30 1.64
N ALA A 131 -9.76 -12.07 2.35
CA ALA A 131 -9.56 -12.69 3.65
C ALA A 131 -10.64 -12.28 4.66
N THR A 132 -11.12 -13.28 5.38
CA THR A 132 -12.08 -13.17 6.48
C THR A 132 -11.53 -13.91 7.72
N HIS A 133 -12.23 -13.84 8.85
CA HIS A 133 -11.82 -14.62 10.03
C HIS A 133 -12.09 -16.13 9.86
N GLY A 134 -13.08 -16.52 9.04
CA GLY A 134 -13.38 -17.92 8.73
C GLY A 134 -12.47 -18.51 7.66
N ASP A 135 -12.00 -17.68 6.73
CA ASP A 135 -10.95 -18.00 5.76
C ASP A 135 -9.91 -16.88 5.71
N PRO A 136 -8.84 -16.97 6.53
CA PRO A 136 -7.75 -16.00 6.56
C PRO A 136 -6.95 -15.89 5.27
N MET A 137 -7.10 -16.83 4.32
CA MET A 137 -6.32 -16.90 3.08
C MET A 137 -4.81 -16.79 3.29
N GLY A 138 -4.30 -17.37 4.38
CA GLY A 138 -2.88 -17.37 4.73
C GLY A 138 -2.35 -16.05 5.32
N LEU A 139 -3.22 -15.13 5.77
CA LEU A 139 -2.81 -13.89 6.41
C LEU A 139 -2.77 -13.99 7.94
N VAL A 140 -1.81 -13.29 8.54
CA VAL A 140 -1.77 -12.96 9.98
C VAL A 140 -2.59 -11.71 10.25
N SER A 141 -2.37 -10.67 9.44
CA SER A 141 -3.09 -9.41 9.56
C SER A 141 -3.08 -8.63 8.24
N ARG A 142 -3.94 -7.61 8.15
CA ARG A 142 -3.89 -6.57 7.11
C ARG A 142 -4.13 -5.19 7.70
N ARG A 143 -3.48 -4.19 7.12
CA ARG A 143 -3.68 -2.77 7.40
C ARG A 143 -4.28 -2.08 6.19
N ARG A 144 -5.30 -1.24 6.39
CA ARG A 144 -5.84 -0.36 5.34
C ARG A 144 -5.54 1.10 5.67
N TYR A 145 -5.22 1.91 4.66
CA TYR A 145 -4.95 3.33 4.83
C TYR A 145 -6.10 4.19 4.33
N ARG A 146 -6.41 5.27 5.07
CA ARG A 146 -7.29 6.35 4.62
C ARG A 146 -6.46 7.57 4.26
N TRP A 147 -6.32 7.81 2.97
CA TRP A 147 -5.59 8.96 2.45
C TRP A 147 -6.45 10.21 2.42
N THR A 148 -5.86 11.35 2.77
CA THR A 148 -6.45 12.68 2.62
C THR A 148 -5.33 13.67 2.34
N GLY A 149 -5.41 14.36 1.20
CA GLY A 149 -4.38 15.36 0.82
C GLY A 149 -2.96 14.79 0.69
N GLY A 150 -2.82 13.54 0.25
CA GLY A 150 -1.51 12.89 0.08
C GLY A 150 -0.86 12.39 1.37
N ARG A 151 -1.58 12.39 2.50
CA ARG A 151 -1.14 11.83 3.79
C ARG A 151 -2.16 10.84 4.34
N VAL A 152 -1.72 9.93 5.18
CA VAL A 152 -2.56 8.99 5.91
C VAL A 152 -3.24 9.73 7.06
N GLY A 153 -4.55 9.98 6.92
CA GLY A 153 -5.36 10.60 7.97
C GLY A 153 -5.92 9.60 8.99
N ASP A 154 -5.86 8.31 8.67
CA ASP A 154 -6.26 7.19 9.52
C ASP A 154 -5.81 5.86 8.89
N TYR A 155 -5.77 4.80 9.68
CA TYR A 155 -5.53 3.44 9.22
C TYR A 155 -6.14 2.44 10.19
N TRP A 156 -6.41 1.20 9.80
CA TRP A 156 -6.87 0.20 10.76
C TRP A 156 -6.36 -1.18 10.39
N ASP A 157 -6.15 -1.97 11.43
CA ASP A 157 -5.63 -3.32 11.36
C ASP A 157 -6.74 -4.35 11.58
N GLU A 158 -6.78 -5.35 10.73
CA GLU A 158 -7.60 -6.55 10.87
C GLU A 158 -6.66 -7.72 11.11
N VAL A 159 -6.85 -8.46 12.20
CA VAL A 159 -6.01 -9.59 12.59
C VAL A 159 -6.79 -10.89 12.40
N PHE A 160 -6.22 -11.83 11.65
CA PHE A 160 -6.86 -13.10 11.30
C PHE A 160 -6.31 -14.30 12.08
N ALA A 161 -5.15 -14.15 12.73
CA ALA A 161 -4.50 -15.23 13.48
C ALA A 161 -4.05 -14.74 14.88
N PRO A 162 -4.03 -15.60 15.93
CA PRO A 162 -3.60 -15.24 17.28
C PRO A 162 -2.23 -14.57 17.34
N GLU A 163 -1.31 -14.95 16.45
CA GLU A 163 0.04 -14.41 16.33
C GLU A 163 0.02 -12.92 15.98
N GLY A 164 -1.01 -12.44 15.27
CA GLY A 164 -1.18 -11.05 14.92
C GLY A 164 -1.69 -10.17 16.07
N LEU A 165 -2.20 -10.75 17.16
CA LEU A 165 -2.60 -10.01 18.37
C LEU A 165 -1.42 -9.61 19.25
N ALA A 166 -0.26 -10.28 19.10
CA ALA A 166 0.95 -9.93 19.83
C ALA A 166 1.61 -8.65 19.31
N GLY A 167 1.33 -8.29 18.05
CA GLY A 167 1.73 -7.01 17.47
C GLY A 167 0.78 -5.91 17.91
N HIS A 168 1.31 -4.76 18.31
CA HIS A 168 0.54 -3.56 18.62
C HIS A 168 -0.29 -3.18 17.37
N ALA A 169 -1.53 -3.64 17.30
CA ALA A 169 -2.41 -3.43 16.17
C ALA A 169 -3.40 -2.32 16.52
N ALA A 170 -3.60 -1.38 15.61
CA ALA A 170 -4.70 -0.42 15.71
C ALA A 170 -5.98 -1.08 15.20
N LEU A 171 -6.50 -2.01 16.01
CA LEU A 171 -7.63 -2.85 15.66
C LEU A 171 -8.85 -2.00 15.28
N ASP A 172 -9.58 -2.43 14.26
CA ASP A 172 -10.93 -1.91 14.03
C ASP A 172 -11.88 -2.36 15.17
N ASP A 173 -13.05 -1.72 15.29
CA ASP A 173 -13.99 -2.00 16.39
C ASP A 173 -14.40 -3.49 16.46
N ARG A 174 -14.41 -4.19 15.33
CA ARG A 174 -14.79 -5.61 15.24
C ARG A 174 -13.64 -6.53 15.66
N SER A 175 -12.42 -6.25 15.24
CA SER A 175 -11.21 -6.96 15.66
C SER A 175 -10.88 -6.65 17.12
N ALA A 176 -11.16 -5.44 17.61
CA ALA A 176 -11.07 -5.09 19.03
C ALA A 176 -12.07 -5.91 19.87
N PHE A 177 -13.30 -6.09 19.37
CA PHE A 177 -14.29 -6.98 19.99
C PHE A 177 -13.83 -8.45 19.98
N ILE A 178 -13.37 -8.98 18.85
CA ILE A 178 -12.87 -10.37 18.75
C ILE A 178 -11.64 -10.59 19.65
N ALA A 179 -10.72 -9.64 19.70
CA ALA A 179 -9.57 -9.67 20.61
C ALA A 179 -10.00 -9.68 22.09
N SER A 180 -11.03 -8.88 22.43
CA SER A 180 -11.58 -8.85 23.79
C SER A 180 -12.23 -10.20 24.19
N LEU A 181 -12.90 -10.89 23.26
CA LEU A 181 -13.48 -12.22 23.47
C LEU A 181 -12.39 -13.29 23.69
N GLY A 182 -11.24 -13.17 23.01
CA GLY A 182 -10.10 -14.07 23.20
C GLY A 182 -9.46 -13.98 24.60
N SER A 183 -9.55 -12.82 25.26
CA SER A 183 -9.04 -12.60 26.62
C SER A 183 -9.91 -13.26 27.72
N ALA A 184 -11.21 -13.46 27.44
CA ALA A 184 -12.19 -14.05 28.35
C ALA A 184 -12.49 -15.51 27.95
N ARG A 185 -11.54 -16.44 28.16
CA ARG A 185 -11.71 -17.83 27.67
C ARG A 185 -12.73 -18.65 28.48
N SER A 186 -13.69 -19.25 27.76
CA SER A 186 -14.14 -20.64 27.97
C SER A 186 -14.21 -21.38 26.62
N ALA A 187 -13.95 -22.70 26.63
CA ALA A 187 -13.67 -23.51 25.44
C ALA A 187 -14.85 -23.75 24.47
N ARG A 188 -16.03 -23.17 24.72
CA ARG A 188 -17.29 -23.45 23.99
C ARG A 188 -17.65 -22.44 22.90
N MET A 189 -16.98 -21.27 22.81
CA MET A 189 -17.33 -20.20 21.85
C MET A 189 -16.51 -20.21 20.55
N ARG A 190 -15.76 -21.27 20.26
CA ARG A 190 -14.99 -21.39 19.00
C ARG A 190 -15.87 -21.58 17.75
N ASP A 191 -17.18 -21.81 17.90
CA ASP A 191 -18.04 -22.33 16.84
C ASP A 191 -19.13 -21.33 16.35
N VAL A 192 -19.11 -20.07 16.81
CA VAL A 192 -20.19 -19.10 16.51
C VAL A 192 -19.77 -18.00 15.51
N LEU A 193 -18.50 -17.96 15.09
CA LEU A 193 -17.98 -16.93 14.17
C LEU A 193 -17.56 -17.46 12.79
N GLY A 194 -17.88 -18.72 12.49
CA GLY A 194 -17.49 -19.41 11.25
C GLY A 194 -18.48 -19.33 10.08
N THR A 195 -19.34 -18.33 10.01
CA THR A 195 -20.25 -18.09 8.86
C THR A 195 -20.00 -16.75 8.21
#